data_AF-A0A356PEM4-F1
#
_entry.id   AF-A0A356PEM4-F1
#
_cell.length_a   1.000
_cell.length_b   1.000
_cell.length_c   1.000
_cell.angle_alpha   90.00
_cell.angle_beta   90.00
_cell.angle_gamma   90.00
#
_symmetry.space_group_name_H-M   'P 1'
#
loop_
_entity.id
_entity.type
_entity.pdbx_description
1 polymer ?
#
loop_
_entity_poly.entity_id
_entity_poly.type
_entity_poly.pdbx_seq_one_letter_code
_entity_poly.pdbx_strand_id
1 'polypeptide(L)' 'MAQLIVGDLVVELDEDGFLEDHLVWTEDVARALGKTEEVDELTEEHWKMINYLRDYYDQFGV' A
#
# COMPACT_ATOMS: atom_id res chain seq x y z
N MET A 1 -10.72 6.18 10.51
CA MET A 1 -9.67 5.17 10.74
C MET A 1 -10.26 3.80 10.51
N ALA A 2 -9.74 3.13 9.50
CA ALA A 2 -10.12 1.78 9.11
C ALA A 2 -8.93 0.85 9.31
N GLN A 3 -9.19 -0.46 9.48
CA GLN A 3 -8.14 -1.46 9.64
C GLN A 3 -8.15 -2.42 8.46
N LEU A 4 -6.96 -2.67 7.90
CA LEU A 4 -6.73 -3.69 6.89
C LEU A 4 -5.97 -4.87 7.50
N ILE A 5 -6.53 -6.06 7.39
CA ILE A 5 -5.94 -7.29 7.93
C ILE A 5 -5.22 -8.03 6.80
N VAL A 6 -3.91 -8.24 6.96
CA VAL A 6 -3.03 -8.89 5.98
C VAL A 6 -2.29 -10.04 6.67
N GLY A 7 -2.88 -11.24 6.63
CA GLY A 7 -2.41 -12.36 7.44
C GLY A 7 -2.58 -12.06 8.93
N ASP A 8 -1.50 -12.10 9.69
CA ASP A 8 -1.47 -11.73 11.12
C ASP A 8 -1.17 -10.23 11.35
N LEU A 9 -0.87 -9.47 10.29
CA LEU A 9 -0.60 -8.05 10.35
C LEU A 9 -1.91 -7.26 10.34
N VAL A 10 -2.08 -6.33 11.28
CA VAL A 10 -3.14 -5.32 11.28
C VAL A 10 -2.52 -4.00 10.87
N VAL A 11 -3.03 -3.41 9.79
CA VAL A 11 -2.58 -2.15 9.22
C VAL A 11 -3.63 -1.08 9.46
N GLU A 12 -3.23 0.03 10.07
CA GLU A 12 -4.10 1.18 10.26
C GLU A 12 -4.12 2.05 9.01
N LEU A 13 -5.33 2.44 8.62
CA LEU A 13 -5.59 3.37 7.53
C LEU A 13 -6.22 4.65 8.05
N ASP A 14 -5.87 5.77 7.43
CA ASP A 14 -6.48 7.05 7.71
C ASP A 14 -7.94 7.11 7.19
N GLU A 15 -8.53 8.31 7.18
CA GLU A 15 -9.91 8.50 6.73
C GLU A 15 -10.11 8.44 5.22
N ASP A 16 -9.04 8.56 4.43
CA ASP A 16 -9.05 8.47 2.97
C ASP A 16 -8.58 7.09 2.46
N GLY A 17 -8.16 6.19 3.36
CA GLY A 17 -7.73 4.83 3.03
C GLY A 17 -6.23 4.67 2.78
N PHE A 18 -5.42 5.68 3.11
CA PHE A 18 -3.96 5.58 3.03
C PHE A 18 -3.38 4.92 4.29
N LEU A 19 -2.19 4.36 4.16
CA LEU A 19 -1.42 3.85 5.30
C LEU A 19 -1.10 4.99 6.28
N GLU A 20 -1.47 4.85 7.55
CA GLU A 20 -1.03 5.81 8.58
C GLU A 20 0.49 5.76 8.80
N ASP A 21 1.08 4.57 8.72
CA ASP A 21 2.53 4.35 8.74
C ASP A 21 2.98 3.69 7.44
N HIS A 22 3.68 4.44 6.58
CA HIS A 22 4.17 3.94 5.29
C HIS A 22 5.22 2.82 5.40
N LEU A 23 5.84 2.64 6.58
CA LEU A 23 6.86 1.62 6.84
C LEU A 23 6.26 0.22 6.99
N VAL A 24 4.96 0.10 7.29
CA VAL A 24 4.28 -1.20 7.39
C VAL A 24 3.98 -1.81 6.02
N TRP A 25 4.27 -1.09 4.94
CA TRP A 25 4.04 -1.55 3.59
C TRP A 25 4.83 -2.82 3.28
N THR A 26 4.15 -3.77 2.64
CA THR A 26 4.70 -4.96 2.01
C THR A 26 3.94 -5.20 0.71
N GLU A 27 4.42 -6.11 -0.15
CA GLU A 27 3.66 -6.48 -1.34
C GLU A 27 2.27 -7.03 -1.01
N ASP A 28 2.12 -7.77 0.09
CA ASP A 28 0.83 -8.31 0.51
C ASP A 28 -0.13 -7.19 0.95
N VAL A 29 0.40 -6.15 1.62
CA VAL A 29 -0.37 -4.95 1.97
C VAL A 29 -0.81 -4.20 0.72
N ALA A 30 0.09 -4.03 -0.26
CA ALA A 30 -0.28 -3.41 -1.53
C ALA A 30 -1.37 -4.18 -2.27
N ARG A 31 -1.31 -5.52 -2.29
CA ARG A 31 -2.36 -6.37 -2.89
C ARG A 31 -3.67 -6.24 -2.14
N ALA A 32 -3.63 -6.18 -0.81
CA ALA A 32 -4.83 -6.03 0.01
C ALA A 32 -5.48 -4.65 -0.19
N LEU A 33 -4.69 -3.58 -0.29
CA LEU A 33 -5.16 -2.24 -0.68
C LEU A 33 -5.71 -2.21 -2.10
N GLY A 34 -5.06 -2.88 -3.07
CA GLY A 34 -5.58 -2.96 -4.43
C GLY A 34 -7.02 -3.48 -4.48
N LYS A 35 -7.34 -4.49 -3.66
CA LYS A 35 -8.70 -5.03 -3.56
C LYS A 35 -9.72 -4.05 -2.99
N THR A 36 -9.32 -3.10 -2.14
CA THR A 36 -10.24 -2.06 -1.64
C THR A 36 -10.60 -1.06 -2.72
N GLU A 37 -9.69 -0.86 -3.69
CA GLU A 37 -9.83 0.04 -4.83
C GLU A 37 -10.32 -0.66 -6.11
N GLU A 38 -10.98 -1.81 -5.98
CA GLU A 38 -11.51 -2.60 -7.11
C GLU A 38 -10.42 -3.08 -8.10
N VAL A 39 -9.17 -3.20 -7.63
CA VAL A 39 -8.05 -3.79 -8.37
C VAL A 39 -7.77 -5.21 -7.86
N ASP A 40 -8.34 -6.20 -8.53
CA ASP A 40 -8.19 -7.61 -8.14
C ASP A 40 -6.73 -8.10 -8.15
N GLU A 41 -5.95 -7.67 -9.16
CA GLU A 41 -4.57 -8.08 -9.36
C GLU A 41 -3.66 -6.90 -9.75
N LEU A 42 -2.60 -6.69 -8.97
CA LEU A 42 -1.53 -5.76 -9.31
C LEU A 42 -0.64 -6.38 -10.40
N THR A 43 -0.82 -5.90 -11.63
CA THR A 43 0.02 -6.25 -12.78
C THR A 43 1.44 -5.69 -12.68
N GLU A 44 2.32 -6.12 -13.57
CA GLU A 44 3.71 -5.61 -13.63
C GLU A 44 3.80 -4.08 -13.77
N GLU A 45 2.91 -3.47 -14.54
CA GLU A 45 2.90 -2.01 -14.71
C GLU A 45 2.50 -1.28 -13.41
N HIS A 46 1.58 -1.85 -12.63
CA HIS A 46 1.26 -1.30 -11.30
C HIS A 46 2.48 -1.38 -10.37
N TRP A 47 3.18 -2.52 -10.35
CA TRP A 47 4.38 -2.68 -9.52
C TRP A 47 5.50 -1.73 -9.91
N LYS A 48 5.71 -1.48 -11.20
CA LYS A 48 6.69 -0.48 -11.66
C LYS A 48 6.38 0.90 -11.08
N MET A 49 5.11 1.33 -11.12
CA MET A 49 4.70 2.62 -10.58
C MET A 49 4.80 2.67 -9.06
N ILE A 50 4.29 1.64 -8.36
CA ILE A 50 4.34 1.55 -6.90
C ILE A 50 5.79 1.63 -6.41
N ASN A 51 6.68 0.81 -6.97
CA ASN A 51 8.08 0.79 -6.57
C ASN A 51 8.79 2.10 -6.92
N TYR A 52 8.50 2.69 -8.08
CA TYR A 52 9.03 4.01 -8.42
C TYR A 52 8.64 5.09 -7.40
N LEU A 53 7.36 5.16 -7.01
CA LEU A 53 6.89 6.14 -6.03
C LEU A 53 7.52 5.92 -4.65
N ARG A 54 7.69 4.66 -4.24
CA ARG A 54 8.35 4.32 -2.98
C ARG A 54 9.82 4.70 -2.99
N ASP A 55 10.55 4.32 -4.04
CA ASP A 55 11.96 4.69 -4.21
C ASP A 55 12.15 6.20 -4.26
N TYR A 56 11.20 6.93 -4.87
CA TYR A 56 11.20 8.38 -4.92
C TYR A 56 10.98 8.97 -3.52
N TYR A 57 9.98 8.48 -2.79
CA TYR A 57 9.73 8.91 -1.41
C TYR A 57 10.93 8.64 -0.50
N ASP A 58 11.55 7.46 -0.61
CA ASP A 58 12.74 7.11 0.19
C ASP A 58 13.94 8.03 -0.10
N GLN A 59 14.06 8.51 -1.34
CA GLN A 59 15.15 9.42 -1.75
C GLN A 59 14.89 10.89 -1.40
N PHE A 60 13.64 11.34 -1.51
CA PHE A 60 13.32 12.77 -1.48
C PHE A 60 12.42 13.18 -0.31
N GLY A 61 11.72 12.24 0.32
CA GLY A 61 10.82 12.47 1.44
C GLY A 61 9.53 13.23 1.08
N VAL A 62 9.15 13.22 -0.20
CA VAL A 62 7.97 13.92 -0.76
C VAL A 62 7.23 13.05 -1.75
#